data_AF-G6A0K3-F1
#
_entry.id   AF-G6A0K3-F1
#
_cell.length_a   1.000
_cell.length_b   1.000
_cell.length_c   1.000
_cell.angle_alpha   90.00
_cell.angle_beta   90.00
_cell.angle_gamma   90.00
#
_symmetry.space_group_name_H-M   'P 1'
#
loop_
_entity.id
_entity.type
_entity.pdbx_description
1 polymer ?
#
loop_
_entity_poly.entity_id
_entity_poly.type
_entity_poly.pdbx_seq_one_letter_code
_entity_poly.pdbx_strand_id
1 'polypeptide(L)' 'MKLPSPCISICQIDPVSQNCMGCYRTRQEIARWPAMTADEQQFLLQQLKQRRAEKTGVNARISKRRR' A
#
# COMPACT_ATOMS: atom_id res chain seq x y z
N MET A 1 -12.33 -11.78 11.94
CA MET A 1 -10.90 -12.09 11.66
C MET A 1 -10.25 -10.83 11.11
N LYS A 2 -9.11 -10.38 11.65
CA LYS A 2 -8.38 -9.19 11.16
C LYS A 2 -7.40 -9.61 10.08
N LEU A 3 -7.49 -9.03 8.88
CA LEU A 3 -6.49 -9.29 7.83
C LEU A 3 -5.20 -8.51 8.13
N PRO A 4 -4.03 -9.08 7.79
CA PRO A 4 -2.76 -8.40 8.00
C PRO A 4 -2.72 -7.11 7.17
N SER A 5 -2.35 -6.01 7.82
CA SER A 5 -2.14 -4.74 7.14
C SER A 5 -0.95 -4.88 6.17
N PRO A 6 -1.05 -4.39 4.92
CA PRO A 6 0.06 -4.38 3.97
C PRO A 6 1.09 -3.27 4.28
N CYS A 7 1.03 -2.68 5.48
CA CYS A 7 1.90 -1.61 5.90
C CYS A 7 3.30 -2.14 6.22
N ILE A 8 4.32 -1.55 5.60
CA ILE A 8 5.74 -1.84 5.88
C ILE A 8 6.35 -0.84 6.87
N SER A 9 5.53 -0.18 7.69
CA SER A 9 5.93 0.90 8.62
C SER A 9 6.59 2.11 7.96
N ILE A 10 6.39 2.29 6.65
CA ILE A 10 6.79 3.49 5.90
C ILE A 10 5.52 4.27 5.55
N CYS A 11 5.32 5.41 6.21
CA CYS A 11 4.20 6.32 5.92
C CYS A 11 4.73 7.53 5.16
N GLN A 12 5.10 7.33 3.90
CA GLN A 12 5.53 8.42 3.03
C GLN A 12 4.65 8.44 1.79
N ILE A 13 3.96 9.55 1.58
CA ILE A 13 2.99 9.69 0.49
C ILE A 13 3.64 10.50 -0.61
N ASP A 14 3.57 9.95 -1.81
CA ASP A 14 4.02 10.62 -3.01
C ASP A 14 3.05 11.77 -3.33
N PRO A 15 3.54 13.02 -3.47
CA PRO A 15 2.70 14.18 -3.76
C PRO A 15 2.10 14.16 -5.16
N VAL A 16 2.71 13.44 -6.11
CA VAL A 16 2.22 13.32 -7.49
C VAL A 16 1.17 12.22 -7.56
N SER A 17 1.47 11.05 -7.03
CA SER A 17 0.57 9.90 -7.13
C SER A 17 -0.48 9.80 -6.02
N GLN A 18 -0.33 10.55 -4.92
CA GLN A 18 -1.16 10.50 -3.70
C GLN A 18 -1.25 9.11 -3.03
N ASN A 19 -0.35 8.20 -3.38
CA ASN A 19 -0.25 6.88 -2.78
C ASN A 19 0.94 6.83 -1.81
N CYS A 20 0.85 5.98 -0.81
CA CYS A 20 1.96 5.64 0.06
C CYS A 20 3.02 4.88 -0.74
N MET A 21 4.27 5.35 -0.71
CA MET A 21 5.39 4.72 -1.42
C MET A 21 5.74 3.33 -0.89
N GLY A 22 5.32 2.99 0.34
CA GLY A 22 5.55 1.67 0.93
C GLY A 22 4.44 0.67 0.62
N CYS A 23 3.21 0.98 1.05
CA CYS A 23 2.07 0.07 0.94
C CYS A 23 1.15 0.34 -0.26
N TYR A 24 1.45 1.36 -1.08
CA TYR A 24 0.69 1.76 -2.26
C TYR A 24 -0.78 2.15 -2.00
N ARG A 25 -1.16 2.32 -0.73
CA ARG A 25 -2.48 2.81 -0.32
C ARG A 25 -2.59 4.31 -0.40
N THR A 26 -3.78 4.82 -0.68
CA THR A 26 -4.08 6.24 -0.53
C THR A 26 -4.38 6.60 0.93
N ARG A 27 -4.34 7.89 1.28
CA ARG A 27 -4.72 8.36 2.64
C ARG A 27 -6.13 7.92 3.02
N GLN A 28 -7.05 7.98 2.07
CA GLN A 28 -8.46 7.61 2.30
C GLN A 28 -8.60 6.11 2.60
N GLU A 29 -7.86 5.26 1.89
CA GLU A 29 -7.85 3.80 2.14
C GLU A 29 -7.24 3.46 3.50
N ILE A 30 -6.19 4.17 3.92
CA ILE A 30 -5.60 4.00 5.25
C ILE A 30 -6.60 4.38 6.35
N ALA A 31 -7.30 5.51 6.18
CA ALA A 31 -8.31 5.98 7.12
C ALA A 31 -9.55 5.07 7.19
N ARG A 32 -9.96 4.50 6.04
CA ARG A 32 -11.12 3.59 5.95
C ARG A 32 -10.82 2.15 6.36
N TRP A 33 -9.56 1.72 6.35
CA TRP A 33 -9.16 0.35 6.70
C TRP A 33 -9.79 -0.21 8.00
N PRO A 34 -9.79 0.49 9.15
CA PRO A 34 -10.42 -0.02 10.37
C PRO A 34 -11.94 -0.13 10.28
N ALA A 35 -12.59 0.59 9.35
CA ALA A 35 -14.03 0.57 9.14
C ALA A 35 -14.46 -0.46 8.05
N MET A 36 -13.51 -1.00 7.29
CA MET A 36 -13.79 -2.00 6.25
C MET A 36 -14.04 -3.39 6.82
N THR A 37 -14.97 -4.10 6.22
CA THR A 37 -15.22 -5.53 6.46
C THR A 37 -14.08 -6.40 5.94
N ALA A 38 -14.00 -7.66 6.37
CA ALA A 38 -12.94 -8.57 5.94
C ALA A 38 -12.92 -8.77 4.41
N ASP A 39 -14.09 -8.81 3.77
CA ASP A 39 -14.22 -8.96 2.31
C ASP A 39 -13.68 -7.72 1.57
N GLU A 40 -14.08 -6.52 2.01
CA GLU A 40 -13.56 -5.26 1.49
C GLU A 40 -12.05 -5.12 1.67
N GLN A 41 -11.55 -5.54 2.84
CA GLN A 41 -10.12 -5.54 3.12
C GLN A 41 -9.37 -6.49 2.16
N GLN A 42 -9.93 -7.67 1.87
CA GLN A 42 -9.35 -8.63 0.94
C GLN A 42 -9.37 -8.13 -0.50
N PHE A 43 -10.49 -7.54 -0.93
CA PHE A 43 -10.61 -6.92 -2.25
C PHE A 43 -9.60 -5.78 -2.42
N LEU A 44 -9.48 -4.92 -1.41
CA LEU A 44 -8.52 -3.82 -1.41
C LEU A 44 -7.07 -4.35 -1.47
N LEU A 45 -6.75 -5.42 -0.74
CA LEU A 45 -5.42 -6.04 -0.82
C LEU A 45 -5.10 -6.57 -2.22
N GLN A 46 -6.07 -7.17 -2.92
CA GLN A 46 -5.88 -7.61 -4.31
C GLN A 46 -5.62 -6.42 -5.24
N GLN A 47 -6.41 -5.35 -5.12
CA GLN A 47 -6.18 -4.13 -5.89
C GLN A 47 -4.81 -3.52 -5.65
N LEU A 48 -4.35 -3.48 -4.39
CA LEU A 48 -3.03 -2.93 -4.05
C LEU A 48 -1.88 -3.75 -4.66
N LYS A 49 -2.02 -5.08 -4.74
CA LYS A 49 -1.04 -5.93 -5.43
C LYS A 49 -0.95 -5.57 -6.92
N GLN A 50 -2.09 -5.37 -7.57
CA GLN A 50 -2.14 -4.98 -8.99
C GLN A 50 -1.55 -3.57 -9.21
N ARG A 51 -1.99 -2.58 -8.42
CA ARG A 51 -1.45 -1.21 -8.48
C ARG A 51 0.05 -1.16 -8.24
N ARG A 52 0.55 -1.98 -7.30
CA ARG A 52 1.99 -2.11 -7.03
C ARG A 52 2.72 -2.65 -8.25
N ALA A 53 2.19 -3.69 -8.90
CA ALA A 53 2.78 -4.26 -10.11
C ALA A 53 2.84 -3.23 -11.24
N GLU A 54 1.75 -2.48 -11.45
CA GLU A 54 1.67 -1.43 -12.48
C GLU A 54 2.63 -0.27 -12.20
N LYS A 55 2.72 0.21 -10.96
CA LYS A 55 3.51 1.42 -10.62
C LYS A 55 4.99 1.16 -10.44
N THR A 56 5.39 -0.02 -9.97
CA THR A 56 6.80 -0.27 -9.70
C THR A 56 7.56 -0.75 -10.92
N GLY A 57 6.93 -1.50 -11.84
CA GLY A 57 7.62 -2.19 -12.94
C GLY A 57 8.80 -3.08 -12.51
N VAL A 58 9.08 -3.16 -11.21
CA VAL A 58 10.30 -3.67 -10.59
C VAL A 58 9.92 -4.12 -9.18
N ASN A 59 9.79 -5.44 -9.07
CA ASN A 59 9.77 -6.13 -7.79
C ASN A 59 11.07 -5.76 -7.04
N ALA A 60 10.94 -5.06 -5.90
CA ALA A 60 12.04 -4.77 -4.98
C ALA A 60 13.26 -4.02 -5.58
N ARG A 61 13.15 -2.70 -5.83
CA ARG A 61 14.33 -1.84 -5.59
C ARG A 61 14.49 -1.65 -4.10
N ILE A 62 15.11 -2.68 -3.51
CA ILE A 62 15.82 -2.65 -2.24
C ILE A 62 16.42 -1.25 -2.08
N SER A 63 16.02 -0.60 -1.00
CA SER A 63 16.59 0.61 -0.46
C SER A 63 18.11 0.49 -0.34
N LYS A 64 18.85 0.67 -1.44
CA LYS A 64 20.24 1.10 -1.40
C LYS A 64 20.25 2.60 -1.11
N ARG A 65 19.85 2.95 0.12
CA ARG A 65 20.23 4.23 0.73
C ARG A 65 21.18 3.92 1.87
N ARG A 66 22.43 3.67 1.50
CA ARG A 66 23.62 3.84 2.35
C ARG A 66 24.75 4.33 1.45
N ARG A 67 24.87 5.64 1.33
CA ARG A 67 26.16 6.32 1.36
C ARG A 67 25.95 7.71 1.94
#